data_AF-A0AA97HFQ1-F1
#
_entry.id   AF-A0AA97HFQ1-F1
#
_cell.length_a   1.000
_cell.length_b   1.000
_cell.length_c   1.000
_cell.angle_alpha   90.00
_cell.angle_beta   90.00
_cell.angle_gamma   90.00
#
_symmetry.space_group_name_H-M   'P 1'
#
loop_
_entity.id
_entity.type
_entity.pdbx_description
1 polymer ?
#
loop_
_entity_poly.entity_id
_entity_poly.type
_entity_poly.pdbx_seq_one_letter_code
_entity_poly.pdbx_strand_id
1 'polypeptide(L)'
;MKKLFGIISIAFLLSACSNDDWRSASREPAGIAPNPEEVSDAVIEFYAADAFSWRGWFAVHTWVATKEKGASEYTVYEVTGWRVNRGLPALYEYKTSTPDRYWFGSKPEKVLSITGEKAEALIPKITEAVTRYPWANEYTVFPDPNSNTFPTWIGLQVPELEARYAIQCDWQWLCG
;
A
#
# COMPACT_ATOMS: atom_id res chain seq x y z
N MET A 1 51.19 -17.45 -19.97
CA MET A 1 49.93 -18.14 -19.62
C MET A 1 49.41 -17.52 -18.32
N LYS A 2 48.55 -16.49 -18.40
CA LYS A 2 47.17 -16.47 -17.83
C LYS A 2 47.02 -17.46 -16.65
N LYS A 3 46.67 -17.06 -15.42
CA LYS A 3 45.41 -16.41 -15.04
C LYS A 3 45.48 -15.79 -13.61
N LEU A 4 44.83 -14.63 -13.47
CA LEU A 4 44.00 -14.15 -12.33
C LEU A 4 44.15 -14.85 -10.97
N PHE A 5 44.43 -14.07 -9.92
CA PHE A 5 43.64 -14.06 -8.67
C PHE A 5 43.89 -12.74 -7.93
N GLY A 6 43.36 -11.66 -8.50
CA GLY A 6 43.08 -10.45 -7.74
C GLY A 6 41.72 -10.60 -7.05
N ILE A 7 41.58 -9.94 -5.91
CA ILE A 7 40.34 -9.75 -5.14
C ILE A 7 39.97 -10.95 -4.26
N ILE A 8 40.64 -11.06 -3.11
CA ILE A 8 40.07 -11.66 -1.90
C ILE A 8 40.07 -10.54 -0.85
N SER A 9 38.95 -10.37 -0.18
CA SER A 9 38.73 -9.54 1.03
C SER A 9 38.22 -8.11 0.86
N ILE A 10 37.05 -7.93 0.21
CA ILE A 10 36.04 -6.96 0.70
C ILE A 10 34.66 -7.61 0.54
N ALA A 11 34.29 -8.53 1.42
CA ALA A 11 32.94 -9.13 1.42
C ALA A 11 32.51 -9.67 2.79
N PHE A 12 32.87 -9.01 3.89
CA PHE A 12 32.50 -9.48 5.23
C PHE A 12 32.15 -8.35 6.21
N LEU A 13 31.28 -7.41 5.81
CA LEU A 13 30.61 -6.50 6.76
C LEU A 13 29.19 -6.14 6.31
N LEU A 14 28.34 -7.14 6.00
CA LEU A 14 26.89 -6.96 5.92
C LEU A 14 26.16 -8.15 6.56
N SER A 15 26.52 -8.49 7.80
CA SER A 15 25.61 -9.25 8.67
C SER A 15 24.92 -8.26 9.61
N ALA A 16 24.03 -7.44 9.04
CA ALA A 16 22.94 -6.85 9.81
C ALA A 16 21.83 -7.91 9.87
N CYS A 17 21.80 -8.69 10.94
CA CYS A 17 20.67 -9.56 11.26
C CYS A 17 19.44 -8.69 11.54
N SER A 18 18.62 -8.37 10.54
CA SER A 18 17.20 -8.09 10.78
C SER A 18 16.52 -9.45 10.84
N ASN A 19 16.43 -9.99 12.05
CA ASN A 19 15.71 -11.21 12.35
C ASN A 19 14.35 -10.85 12.97
N ASP A 20 13.68 -9.85 12.40
CA ASP A 20 12.31 -9.54 12.77
C ASP A 20 11.43 -10.65 12.20
N ASP A 21 10.75 -11.42 13.06
CA ASP A 21 9.73 -12.35 12.59
C ASP A 21 8.50 -11.51 12.22
N TRP A 22 8.09 -11.59 10.95
CA TRP A 22 6.88 -10.91 10.45
C TRP A 22 5.63 -11.26 11.28
N ARG A 23 5.65 -12.41 11.95
CA ARG A 23 4.58 -12.86 12.85
C ARG A 23 4.43 -11.97 14.07
N SER A 24 5.51 -11.43 14.63
CA SER A 24 5.49 -10.54 15.79
C SER A 24 5.52 -9.06 15.44
N ALA A 25 5.69 -8.72 14.15
CA ALA A 25 5.74 -7.34 13.70
C ALA A 25 4.38 -6.62 13.93
N SER A 26 4.44 -5.35 14.37
CA SER A 26 3.24 -4.59 14.75
C SER A 26 2.25 -4.43 13.59
N ARG A 27 0.95 -4.50 13.93
CA ARG A 27 -0.21 -4.21 13.08
C ARG A 27 -1.22 -3.30 13.81
N GLU A 28 -0.74 -2.63 14.86
CA GLU A 28 -1.54 -1.69 15.62
C GLU A 28 -1.91 -0.48 14.74
N PRO A 29 -3.02 0.23 15.03
CA PRO A 29 -3.35 1.49 14.37
C PRO A 29 -2.27 2.54 14.61
N ALA A 30 -1.95 3.37 13.62
CA ALA A 30 -1.00 4.46 13.76
C ALA A 30 -1.62 5.75 14.37
N GLY A 31 -2.95 5.82 14.48
CA GLY A 31 -3.68 6.96 15.04
C GLY A 31 -3.72 8.19 14.13
N ILE A 32 -3.55 8.00 12.83
CA ILE A 32 -3.52 9.02 11.78
C ILE A 32 -4.90 9.16 11.13
N ALA A 33 -5.66 8.07 10.99
CA ALA A 33 -6.98 8.10 10.37
C ALA A 33 -8.01 8.84 11.25
N PRO A 34 -8.94 9.61 10.68
CA PRO A 34 -10.06 10.17 11.44
C PRO A 34 -10.87 9.05 12.12
N ASN A 35 -11.16 9.19 13.41
CA ASN A 35 -11.99 8.23 14.14
C ASN A 35 -13.41 8.23 13.53
N PRO A 36 -13.90 7.10 12.99
CA PRO A 36 -15.20 7.04 12.33
C PRO A 36 -16.38 7.30 13.29
N GLU A 37 -16.19 7.13 14.59
CA GLU A 37 -17.21 7.45 15.61
C GLU A 37 -17.28 8.95 15.92
N GLU A 38 -16.21 9.70 15.68
CA GLU A 38 -16.12 11.15 15.97
C GLU A 38 -16.36 12.00 14.71
N VAL A 39 -15.94 11.50 13.54
CA VAL A 39 -16.03 12.20 12.26
C VAL A 39 -17.07 11.53 11.39
N SER A 40 -18.19 12.23 11.15
CA SER A 40 -19.30 11.72 10.33
C SER A 40 -19.10 11.94 8.83
N ASP A 41 -18.20 12.83 8.41
CA ASP A 41 -17.96 13.12 7.00
C ASP A 41 -17.46 11.89 6.23
N ALA A 42 -17.72 11.87 4.92
CA ALA A 42 -17.07 10.91 4.05
C ALA A 42 -15.56 11.16 4.01
N VAL A 43 -14.76 10.10 3.89
CA VAL A 43 -13.29 10.17 3.92
C VAL A 43 -12.71 9.22 2.87
N ILE A 44 -11.69 9.67 2.15
CA ILE A 44 -10.84 8.87 1.26
C ILE A 44 -9.40 9.11 1.69
N GLU A 45 -8.68 8.04 1.99
CA GLU A 45 -7.25 8.10 2.34
C GLU A 45 -6.43 7.10 1.54
N PHE A 46 -5.24 7.52 1.13
CA PHE A 46 -4.24 6.67 0.51
C PHE A 46 -3.04 6.57 1.44
N TYR A 47 -2.54 5.35 1.63
CA TYR A 47 -1.44 5.07 2.53
C TYR A 47 -0.29 4.38 1.84
N ALA A 48 0.88 4.54 2.44
CA ALA A 48 2.17 4.06 2.01
C ALA A 48 2.97 3.59 3.22
N ALA A 49 3.59 2.41 3.18
CA ALA A 49 4.51 1.98 4.24
C ALA A 49 5.59 1.06 3.67
N ASP A 50 6.83 1.21 4.12
CA ASP A 50 7.96 0.39 3.66
C ASP A 50 7.63 -1.10 3.75
N ALA A 51 7.87 -1.86 2.67
CA ALA A 51 7.59 -3.29 2.69
C ALA A 51 8.52 -4.02 3.68
N PHE A 52 8.02 -5.10 4.24
CA PHE A 52 8.72 -5.85 5.27
C PHE A 52 10.01 -6.58 4.75
N SER A 53 11.06 -6.61 5.58
CA SER A 53 12.31 -7.39 5.40
C SER A 53 13.17 -6.97 4.18
N TRP A 54 13.89 -7.91 3.54
CA TRP A 54 14.73 -7.67 2.36
C TRP A 54 13.97 -7.04 1.18
N ARG A 55 12.64 -7.13 1.21
CA ARG A 55 11.74 -6.49 0.23
C ARG A 55 11.53 -5.00 0.49
N GLY A 56 11.81 -4.49 1.68
CA GLY A 56 11.74 -3.05 1.99
C GLY A 56 12.76 -2.20 1.26
N TRP A 57 13.77 -2.82 0.66
CA TRP A 57 14.72 -2.13 -0.22
C TRP A 57 14.16 -1.88 -1.63
N PHE A 58 13.06 -2.55 -2.01
CA PHE A 58 12.56 -2.58 -3.39
C PHE A 58 11.03 -2.48 -3.52
N ALA A 59 10.30 -2.37 -2.42
CA ALA A 59 8.85 -2.34 -2.46
C ALA A 59 8.30 -1.51 -1.31
N VAL A 60 7.25 -0.76 -1.60
CA VAL A 60 6.44 -0.08 -0.60
C VAL A 60 5.04 -0.67 -0.71
N HIS A 61 4.39 -0.92 0.43
CA HIS A 61 3.02 -1.39 0.44
C HIS A 61 2.08 -0.20 0.44
N THR A 62 1.10 -0.22 -0.45
CA THR A 62 0.12 0.86 -0.61
C THR A 62 -1.29 0.32 -0.57
N TRP A 63 -2.19 1.09 0.05
CA TRP A 63 -3.60 0.75 0.12
C TRP A 63 -4.48 2.00 0.12
N VAL A 64 -5.75 1.80 -0.19
CA VAL A 64 -6.77 2.86 -0.25
C VAL A 64 -7.84 2.55 0.78
N ALA A 65 -8.25 3.54 1.55
CA ALA A 65 -9.34 3.44 2.51
C ALA A 65 -10.44 4.46 2.17
N THR A 66 -11.69 4.01 2.18
CA THR A 66 -12.86 4.85 1.94
C THR A 66 -13.86 4.67 3.07
N LYS A 67 -14.40 5.76 3.61
CA LYS A 67 -15.48 5.77 4.59
C LYS A 67 -16.62 6.61 4.04
N GLU A 68 -17.79 6.01 3.91
CA GLU A 68 -19.00 6.75 3.54
C GLU A 68 -19.42 7.69 4.68
N LYS A 69 -20.23 8.70 4.35
CA LYS A 69 -20.78 9.61 5.35
C LYS A 69 -21.63 8.84 6.36
N GLY A 70 -21.34 9.04 7.64
CA GLY A 70 -22.00 8.36 8.77
C GLY A 70 -21.63 6.89 8.95
N ALA A 71 -20.70 6.34 8.16
CA ALA A 71 -20.25 4.95 8.33
C ALA A 71 -19.34 4.81 9.56
N SER A 72 -19.53 3.72 10.31
CA SER A 72 -18.75 3.37 11.50
C SER A 72 -17.39 2.72 11.19
N GLU A 73 -17.16 2.34 9.93
CA GLU A 73 -15.94 1.68 9.50
C GLU A 73 -15.52 2.18 8.10
N TYR A 74 -14.22 2.12 7.85
CA TYR A 74 -13.65 2.25 6.53
C TYR A 74 -13.75 0.92 5.80
N THR A 75 -13.97 0.97 4.49
CA THR A 75 -13.64 -0.10 3.57
C THR A 75 -12.20 0.12 3.09
N VAL A 76 -11.35 -0.88 3.25
CA VAL A 76 -9.95 -0.88 2.82
C VAL A 76 -9.79 -1.77 1.61
N TYR A 77 -9.06 -1.28 0.61
CA TYR A 77 -8.67 -1.99 -0.60
C TYR A 77 -7.15 -2.06 -0.69
N GLU A 78 -6.62 -3.27 -0.75
CA GLU A 78 -5.18 -3.50 -0.89
C GLU A 78 -4.88 -4.70 -1.78
N VAL A 79 -3.72 -4.72 -2.42
CA VAL A 79 -3.27 -5.85 -3.25
C VAL A 79 -2.12 -6.55 -2.54
N THR A 80 -2.30 -7.83 -2.21
CA THR A 80 -1.31 -8.62 -1.46
C THR A 80 -1.08 -10.00 -2.07
N GLY A 81 0.19 -10.40 -2.18
CA GLY A 81 0.55 -11.70 -2.75
C GLY A 81 0.29 -12.90 -1.84
N TRP A 82 0.18 -12.70 -0.54
CA TRP A 82 0.04 -13.81 0.42
C TRP A 82 -1.28 -14.57 0.28
N ARG A 83 -2.29 -13.93 -0.28
CA ARG A 83 -3.62 -14.51 -0.52
C ARG A 83 -3.63 -15.43 -1.74
N VAL A 84 -2.85 -15.09 -2.77
CA VAL A 84 -2.80 -15.83 -4.04
C VAL A 84 -2.33 -17.27 -3.83
N ASN A 85 -1.33 -17.48 -2.95
CA ASN A 85 -0.86 -18.82 -2.59
C ASN A 85 -1.93 -19.71 -1.92
N ARG A 86 -3.03 -19.11 -1.46
CA ARG A 86 -4.19 -19.81 -0.87
C ARG A 86 -5.37 -19.94 -1.84
N GLY A 87 -5.18 -19.63 -3.12
CA GLY A 87 -6.25 -19.63 -4.13
C GLY A 87 -7.25 -18.49 -3.97
N LEU A 88 -6.89 -17.41 -3.26
CA LEU A 88 -7.73 -16.23 -3.06
C LEU A 88 -7.24 -15.07 -3.95
N PRO A 89 -8.13 -14.12 -4.31
CA PRO A 89 -7.74 -12.92 -5.06
C PRO A 89 -6.63 -12.13 -4.34
N ALA A 90 -5.75 -11.52 -5.15
CA ALA A 90 -4.69 -10.63 -4.68
C ALA A 90 -5.27 -9.33 -4.13
N LEU A 91 -6.26 -8.77 -4.83
CA LEU A 91 -7.08 -7.66 -4.34
C LEU A 91 -7.90 -8.14 -3.13
N TYR A 92 -7.69 -7.49 -2.01
CA TYR A 92 -8.39 -7.74 -0.77
C TYR A 92 -9.20 -6.52 -0.37
N GLU A 93 -10.48 -6.75 -0.13
CA GLU A 93 -11.41 -5.80 0.44
C GLU A 93 -11.81 -6.26 1.85
N TYR A 94 -11.75 -5.35 2.82
CA TYR A 94 -12.23 -5.60 4.18
C TYR A 94 -12.68 -4.32 4.87
N LYS A 95 -13.44 -4.47 5.97
CA LYS A 95 -13.88 -3.34 6.80
C LYS A 95 -13.10 -3.25 8.10
N THR A 96 -12.83 -2.02 8.54
CA THR A 96 -12.19 -1.76 9.83
C THR A 96 -12.42 -0.32 10.28
N SER A 97 -12.45 -0.08 11.59
CA SER A 97 -12.39 1.27 12.17
C SER A 97 -11.00 1.90 12.11
N THR A 98 -9.96 1.12 11.78
CA THR A 98 -8.54 1.50 11.89
C THR A 98 -7.79 1.18 10.59
N PRO A 99 -7.95 2.01 9.54
CA PRO A 99 -7.39 1.74 8.21
C PRO A 99 -5.88 2.03 8.11
N ASP A 100 -5.28 2.64 9.12
CA ASP A 100 -3.91 3.15 9.15
C ASP A 100 -2.96 2.26 9.97
N ARG A 101 -3.16 0.95 9.90
CA ARG A 101 -2.35 -0.01 10.66
C ARG A 101 -0.91 -0.01 10.19
N TYR A 102 0.01 -0.26 11.13
CA TYR A 102 1.40 -0.56 10.80
C TYR A 102 1.46 -1.71 9.80
N TRP A 103 2.22 -1.52 8.72
CA TRP A 103 2.54 -2.60 7.80
C TRP A 103 3.74 -3.35 8.33
N PHE A 104 3.49 -4.36 9.15
CA PHE A 104 4.54 -5.25 9.67
C PHE A 104 5.68 -4.49 10.35
N GLY A 105 5.33 -3.57 11.25
CA GLY A 105 6.29 -2.74 11.96
C GLY A 105 6.66 -1.43 11.25
N SER A 106 6.34 -1.27 9.96
CA SER A 106 6.49 0.00 9.25
C SER A 106 5.28 0.90 9.50
N LYS A 107 5.50 2.11 10.02
CA LYS A 107 4.43 3.10 10.22
C LYS A 107 3.97 3.61 8.84
N PRO A 108 2.66 3.68 8.56
CA PRO A 108 2.20 4.29 7.33
C PRO A 108 2.37 5.80 7.30
N GLU A 109 2.63 6.29 6.10
CA GLU A 109 2.44 7.66 5.69
C GLU A 109 1.10 7.81 4.98
N LYS A 110 0.45 8.95 5.19
CA LYS A 110 -0.81 9.30 4.52
C LYS A 110 -0.48 10.16 3.30
N VAL A 111 -0.56 9.57 2.12
CA VAL A 111 -0.18 10.18 0.83
C VAL A 111 -1.25 11.14 0.32
N LEU A 112 -2.52 10.81 0.54
CA LEU A 112 -3.66 11.63 0.14
C LEU A 112 -4.77 11.50 1.19
N SER A 113 -5.44 12.61 1.48
CA SER A 113 -6.65 12.65 2.31
C SER A 113 -7.66 13.61 1.67
N ILE A 114 -8.86 13.11 1.41
CA ILE A 114 -10.00 13.88 0.90
C ILE A 114 -11.17 13.61 1.83
N THR A 115 -11.85 14.66 2.27
CA THR A 115 -12.98 14.55 3.20
C THR A 115 -14.21 15.33 2.70
N GLY A 116 -15.35 15.10 3.36
CA GLY A 116 -16.58 15.86 3.12
C GLY A 116 -17.25 15.53 1.78
N GLU A 117 -17.94 16.52 1.21
CA GLU A 117 -18.74 16.35 -0.02
C GLU A 117 -17.91 15.86 -1.21
N LYS A 118 -16.64 16.30 -1.33
CA LYS A 118 -15.73 15.82 -2.37
C LYS A 118 -15.48 14.32 -2.22
N ALA A 119 -15.26 13.83 -0.99
CA ALA A 119 -15.09 12.40 -0.75
C ALA A 119 -16.38 11.63 -1.07
N GLU A 120 -17.52 12.12 -0.60
CA GLU A 120 -18.84 11.50 -0.83
C GLU A 120 -19.12 11.30 -2.32
N ALA A 121 -18.80 12.29 -3.15
CA ALA A 121 -18.98 12.22 -4.59
C ALA A 121 -17.98 11.27 -5.31
N LEU A 122 -16.80 11.04 -4.73
CA LEU A 122 -15.73 10.25 -5.36
C LEU A 122 -15.69 8.79 -4.93
N ILE A 123 -16.21 8.45 -3.73
CA ILE A 123 -16.23 7.06 -3.23
C ILE A 123 -16.90 6.10 -4.24
N PRO A 124 -18.09 6.39 -4.83
CA PRO A 124 -18.70 5.48 -5.79
C PRO A 124 -17.82 5.21 -7.02
N LYS A 125 -17.08 6.23 -7.49
CA LYS A 125 -16.15 6.10 -8.63
C LYS A 125 -14.94 5.24 -8.28
N ILE A 126 -14.42 5.39 -7.05
CA ILE A 126 -13.35 4.52 -6.54
C ILE A 126 -13.85 3.07 -6.50
N THR A 127 -15.01 2.82 -5.91
CA THR A 127 -15.60 1.48 -5.83
C THR A 127 -15.75 0.86 -7.22
N GLU A 128 -16.26 1.61 -8.20
CA GLU A 128 -16.33 1.14 -9.58
C GLU A 128 -14.95 0.81 -10.16
N ALA A 129 -13.95 1.69 -9.97
CA ALA A 129 -12.59 1.47 -10.44
C ALA A 129 -11.96 0.21 -9.82
N VAL A 130 -12.21 -0.05 -8.53
CA VAL A 130 -11.78 -1.27 -7.82
C VAL A 130 -12.35 -2.51 -8.49
N THR A 131 -13.65 -2.54 -8.81
CA THR A 131 -14.27 -3.72 -9.46
C THR A 131 -13.72 -4.02 -10.85
N ARG A 132 -13.17 -3.01 -11.53
CA ARG A 132 -12.57 -3.13 -12.87
C ARG A 132 -11.06 -3.37 -12.85
N TYR A 133 -10.45 -3.54 -11.67
CA TYR A 133 -9.01 -3.72 -11.55
C TYR A 133 -8.54 -5.00 -12.28
N PRO A 134 -7.73 -4.89 -13.35
CA PRO A 134 -7.48 -6.01 -14.25
C PRO A 134 -6.63 -7.12 -13.61
N TRP A 135 -5.80 -6.77 -12.62
CA TRP A 135 -4.89 -7.70 -11.94
C TRP A 135 -5.40 -8.16 -10.57
N ALA A 136 -6.72 -8.20 -10.37
CA ALA A 136 -7.33 -8.53 -9.06
C ALA A 136 -6.99 -9.94 -8.54
N ASN A 137 -6.67 -10.89 -9.43
CA ASN A 137 -6.44 -12.29 -9.08
C ASN A 137 -4.97 -12.73 -9.14
N GLU A 138 -4.07 -11.83 -9.54
CA GLU A 138 -2.66 -12.13 -9.77
C GLU A 138 -1.77 -11.20 -8.96
N TYR A 139 -0.55 -11.64 -8.65
CA TYR A 139 0.41 -10.83 -7.91
C TYR A 139 1.80 -11.00 -8.51
N THR A 140 2.39 -9.88 -8.91
CA THR A 140 3.75 -9.79 -9.43
C THR A 140 4.61 -9.09 -8.38
N VAL A 141 5.82 -9.62 -8.13
CA VAL A 141 6.76 -9.05 -7.14
C VAL A 141 7.86 -8.22 -7.83
N PHE A 142 8.20 -8.52 -9.08
CA PHE A 142 9.30 -7.92 -9.83
C PHE A 142 9.04 -8.08 -11.35
N PRO A 143 9.41 -7.11 -12.23
CA PRO A 143 10.13 -5.86 -11.95
C PRO A 143 9.31 -4.81 -11.20
N ASP A 144 8.00 -4.76 -11.44
CA ASP A 144 7.08 -3.82 -10.78
C ASP A 144 5.99 -4.54 -9.98
N PRO A 145 5.95 -4.38 -8.64
CA PRO A 145 4.88 -4.93 -7.83
C PRO A 145 3.52 -4.34 -8.18
N ASN A 146 2.53 -5.21 -8.41
CA ASN A 146 1.17 -4.74 -8.74
C ASN A 146 0.40 -4.17 -7.52
N SER A 147 0.97 -4.22 -6.32
CA SER A 147 0.51 -3.42 -5.19
C SER A 147 0.61 -1.92 -5.47
N ASN A 148 1.64 -1.50 -6.22
CA ASN A 148 1.93 -0.10 -6.50
C ASN A 148 1.16 0.41 -7.73
N THR A 149 0.84 -0.51 -8.65
CA THR A 149 -0.02 -0.19 -9.80
C THR A 149 -1.47 0.00 -9.39
N PHE A 150 -1.91 -0.51 -8.24
CA PHE A 150 -3.29 -0.38 -7.78
C PHE A 150 -3.69 1.07 -7.46
N PRO A 151 -2.98 1.83 -6.60
CA PRO A 151 -3.26 3.26 -6.42
C PRO A 151 -3.16 4.05 -7.72
N THR A 152 -2.19 3.72 -8.57
CA THR A 152 -2.03 4.34 -9.89
C THR A 152 -3.26 4.10 -10.77
N TRP A 153 -3.77 2.87 -10.80
CA TRP A 153 -5.01 2.52 -11.49
C TRP A 153 -6.18 3.36 -10.97
N ILE A 154 -6.36 3.47 -9.65
CA ILE A 154 -7.42 4.30 -9.07
C ILE A 154 -7.28 5.77 -9.49
N GLY A 155 -6.08 6.35 -9.41
CA GLY A 155 -5.83 7.72 -9.85
C GLY A 155 -6.04 7.96 -11.36
N LEU A 156 -5.84 6.93 -12.19
CA LEU A 156 -6.13 6.99 -13.63
C LEU A 156 -7.63 6.88 -13.93
N GLN A 157 -8.37 6.06 -13.17
CA GLN A 157 -9.81 5.87 -13.36
C GLN A 157 -10.65 6.99 -12.73
N VAL A 158 -10.13 7.66 -11.70
CA VAL A 158 -10.82 8.74 -10.98
C VAL A 158 -9.93 10.01 -10.99
N PRO A 159 -9.81 10.69 -12.14
CA PRO A 159 -8.90 11.83 -12.30
C PRO A 159 -9.20 13.01 -11.35
N GLU A 160 -10.44 13.12 -10.85
CA GLU A 160 -10.87 14.15 -9.89
C GLU A 160 -10.26 13.99 -8.49
N LEU A 161 -9.62 12.86 -8.21
CA LEU A 161 -8.78 12.71 -7.03
C LEU A 161 -7.55 13.62 -7.08
N GLU A 162 -7.14 14.05 -8.29
CA GLU A 162 -5.87 14.76 -8.55
C GLU A 162 -4.64 13.99 -8.02
N ALA A 163 -4.83 12.70 -7.69
CA ALA A 163 -3.83 11.81 -7.09
C ALA A 163 -2.67 11.49 -8.03
N ARG A 164 -2.79 11.80 -9.32
CA ARG A 164 -1.73 11.57 -10.32
C ARG A 164 -0.41 12.20 -9.89
N TYR A 165 -0.42 13.39 -9.29
CA TYR A 165 0.80 14.05 -8.84
C TYR A 165 1.31 13.55 -7.48
N ALA A 166 0.42 13.17 -6.57
CA ALA A 166 0.80 12.66 -5.24
C ALA A 166 1.39 11.25 -5.31
N ILE A 167 0.84 10.39 -6.17
CA ILE A 167 1.34 9.02 -6.38
C ILE A 167 2.60 9.08 -7.25
N GLN A 168 2.65 9.88 -8.32
CA GLN A 168 3.81 9.85 -9.21
C GLN A 168 5.07 10.57 -8.70
N CYS A 169 4.94 11.55 -7.79
CA CYS A 169 6.09 12.32 -7.28
C CYS A 169 6.83 11.66 -6.10
N ASP A 170 6.17 10.90 -5.22
CA ASP A 170 6.84 10.24 -4.09
C ASP A 170 7.40 8.84 -4.45
N TRP A 171 6.88 8.19 -5.50
CA TRP A 171 7.32 6.84 -5.91
C TRP A 171 8.43 6.82 -6.96
N GLN A 172 9.18 7.92 -7.10
CA GLN A 172 10.17 8.12 -8.17
C GLN A 172 11.34 7.11 -8.16
N TRP A 173 11.51 6.33 -7.09
CA TRP A 173 12.51 5.27 -7.00
C TRP A 173 12.13 3.93 -7.66
N LEU A 174 10.86 3.73 -8.05
CA LEU A 174 10.40 2.44 -8.60
C LEU A 174 10.19 2.44 -10.12
N CYS A 175 10.16 3.60 -10.77
CA CYS A 175 9.98 3.73 -12.22
C CYS A 175 11.28 4.07 -12.98
N GLY A 176 12.44 3.65 -12.47
CA GLY A 176 13.76 3.85 -13.09
C GLY A 176 14.22 2.67 -13.92
#